data_AF-A0A939FG15-F1
#
_entry.id   AF-A0A939FG15-F1
#
_cell.length_a   1.000
_cell.length_b   1.000
_cell.length_c   1.000
_cell.angle_alpha   90.00
_cell.angle_beta   90.00
_cell.angle_gamma   90.00
#
_symmetry.space_group_name_H-M   'P 1'
#
loop_
_entity.id
_entity.type
_entity.pdbx_description
1 polymer ?
#
loop_
_entity_poly.entity_id
_entity_poly.type
_entity_poly.pdbx_seq_one_letter_code
_entity_poly.pdbx_strand_id
1 'polypeptide(L)'
;MVESALKTLAPVNAVRPNTYVDSVALMRVSAALAALPRVEAASLVMGTPANRRILADAGLLGDEGARARPNDLLIALCCPPDAVSGALAEMDRMLDQGWGAEAPETRPSGTESPRSLATVPDG
;
A
#
# COMPACT_ATOMS: atom_id res chain seq x y z
N MET A 1 17.26 25.19 -1.09
CA MET A 1 15.85 24.79 -1.32
C MET A 1 15.88 23.52 -2.15
N VAL A 2 15.58 22.37 -1.54
CA VAL A 2 15.42 21.10 -2.25
C VAL A 2 14.01 21.08 -2.84
N GLU A 3 13.83 21.69 -4.02
CA GLU A 3 12.66 21.41 -4.83
C GLU A 3 12.84 19.99 -5.38
N SER A 4 12.11 19.07 -4.75
CA SER A 4 12.18 17.63 -4.91
C SER A 4 12.02 17.16 -6.36
N ALA A 5 12.82 16.17 -6.73
CA ALA A 5 12.96 15.58 -8.06
C ALA A 5 11.70 14.91 -8.66
N LEU A 6 10.54 14.97 -7.99
CA LEU A 6 9.25 14.44 -8.47
C LEU A 6 8.70 15.14 -9.72
N LYS A 7 9.37 16.20 -10.21
CA LYS A 7 8.79 17.19 -11.13
C LYS A 7 8.72 16.77 -12.60
N THR A 8 9.03 15.51 -12.96
CA THR A 8 9.06 15.09 -14.39
C THR A 8 8.03 14.03 -14.75
N LEU A 9 7.58 13.21 -13.80
CA LEU A 9 6.62 12.13 -14.06
C LEU A 9 5.25 12.50 -13.49
N ALA A 10 4.23 12.45 -14.34
CA ALA A 10 2.86 12.66 -13.91
C ALA A 10 2.38 11.45 -13.09
N PRO A 11 1.63 11.67 -12.00
CA PRO A 11 1.08 10.57 -11.23
C PRO A 11 0.03 9.83 -12.06
N VAL A 12 0.08 8.50 -11.99
CA VAL A 12 -0.91 7.59 -12.54
C VAL A 12 -1.77 7.10 -11.40
N ASN A 13 -3.10 7.19 -11.54
CA ASN A 13 -4.01 6.57 -10.60
C ASN A 13 -4.75 5.41 -11.23
N ALA A 14 -4.99 4.38 -10.43
CA ALA A 14 -5.94 3.32 -10.72
C ALA A 14 -6.95 3.23 -9.59
N VAL A 15 -8.21 2.99 -9.92
CA VAL A 15 -9.29 2.85 -8.93
C VAL A 15 -9.90 1.46 -9.03
N ARG A 16 -9.96 0.74 -7.90
CA ARG A 16 -10.69 -0.53 -7.80
C ARG A 16 -11.98 -0.34 -7.02
N PRO A 17 -13.14 -0.46 -7.70
CA PRO A 17 -14.41 -0.17 -7.07
C PRO A 17 -14.76 -1.21 -6.00
N ASN A 18 -15.38 -0.76 -4.91
CA ASN A 18 -15.88 -1.62 -3.82
C ASN A 18 -14.86 -2.64 -3.29
N THR A 19 -13.57 -2.28 -3.32
CA THR A 19 -12.48 -3.13 -2.86
C THR A 19 -11.97 -2.57 -1.54
N TYR A 20 -12.16 -3.35 -0.47
CA TYR A 20 -11.66 -3.01 0.85
C TYR A 20 -10.44 -3.86 1.18
N VAL A 21 -9.40 -3.19 1.67
CA VAL A 21 -8.15 -3.81 2.13
C VAL A 21 -7.79 -3.14 3.44
N ASP A 22 -7.30 -3.93 4.41
CA ASP A 22 -6.86 -3.39 5.71
C ASP A 22 -5.76 -2.36 5.57
N SER A 23 -5.79 -1.33 6.42
CA SER A 23 -4.84 -0.22 6.40
C SER A 23 -3.38 -0.66 6.53
N VAL A 24 -3.11 -1.72 7.30
CA VAL A 24 -1.76 -2.29 7.46
C VAL A 24 -1.26 -2.89 6.15
N ALA A 25 -2.11 -3.63 5.43
CA ALA A 25 -1.76 -4.19 4.13
C ALA A 25 -1.53 -3.07 3.11
N LEU A 26 -2.40 -2.04 3.08
CA LEU A 26 -2.22 -0.86 2.23
C LEU A 26 -0.90 -0.15 2.47
N MET A 27 -0.52 0.08 3.73
CA MET A 27 0.75 0.71 4.09
C MET A 27 1.96 -0.12 3.63
N ARG A 28 1.94 -1.44 3.85
CA ARG A 28 3.03 -2.34 3.46
C ARG A 28 3.19 -2.40 1.94
N VAL A 29 2.09 -2.58 1.21
CA VAL A 29 2.11 -2.61 -0.25
C VAL A 29 2.58 -1.26 -0.81
N SER A 30 2.13 -0.14 -0.24
CA SER A 30 2.60 1.20 -0.65
C SER A 30 4.13 1.33 -0.49
N ALA A 31 4.66 0.91 0.67
CA ALA A 31 6.09 0.98 0.95
C ALA A 31 6.90 0.05 0.02
N ALA A 32 6.41 -1.15 -0.24
CA ALA A 32 7.08 -2.10 -1.11
C ALA A 32 7.07 -1.67 -2.58
N LEU A 33 5.96 -1.12 -3.06
CA LEU A 33 5.88 -0.54 -4.40
C LEU A 33 6.82 0.66 -4.55
N ALA A 34 6.91 1.52 -3.55
CA ALA A 34 7.84 2.65 -3.55
C ALA A 34 9.31 2.21 -3.52
N ALA A 35 9.60 0.97 -3.09
CA ALA A 35 10.93 0.39 -3.14
C ALA A 35 11.26 -0.29 -4.48
N LEU A 36 10.29 -0.42 -5.39
CA LEU A 36 10.54 -1.01 -6.70
C LEU A 36 11.44 -0.10 -7.55
N PRO A 37 12.36 -0.69 -8.34
CA PRO A 37 13.15 0.09 -9.28
C PRO A 37 12.22 0.83 -10.24
N ARG A 38 12.52 2.10 -10.51
CA ARG A 38 11.76 3.01 -11.39
C ARG A 38 10.43 3.54 -10.84
N VAL A 39 10.04 3.18 -9.61
CA VAL A 39 8.94 3.83 -8.91
C VAL A 39 9.50 4.97 -8.07
N GLU A 40 9.10 6.21 -8.35
CA GLU A 40 9.49 7.38 -7.56
C GLU A 40 8.62 7.53 -6.32
N ALA A 41 7.33 7.20 -6.44
CA ALA A 41 6.39 7.23 -5.32
C ALA A 41 5.23 6.26 -5.56
N ALA A 42 4.72 5.66 -4.49
CA ALA A 42 3.53 4.82 -4.51
C ALA A 42 2.69 5.03 -3.26
N SER A 43 1.37 5.06 -3.40
CA SER A 43 0.44 5.14 -2.28
C SER A 43 -0.87 4.42 -2.60
N LEU A 44 -1.30 3.55 -1.70
CA LEU A 44 -2.59 2.90 -1.73
C LEU A 44 -3.42 3.38 -0.54
N VAL A 45 -4.63 3.88 -0.83
CA VAL A 45 -5.54 4.42 0.17
C VAL A 45 -6.98 4.13 -0.23
N MET A 46 -7.91 4.15 0.73
CA MET A 46 -9.34 4.21 0.39
C MET A 46 -9.67 5.58 -0.22
N GLY A 47 -10.59 5.64 -1.19
CA GLY A 47 -11.01 6.85 -1.91
C GLY A 47 -11.82 7.87 -1.09
N THR A 48 -11.62 7.92 0.23
CA THR A 48 -12.30 8.89 1.09
C THR A 48 -11.88 10.32 0.74
N PRO A 49 -12.71 11.34 1.03
CA PRO A 49 -12.34 12.74 0.79
C PRO A 49 -11.04 13.16 1.48
N ALA A 50 -10.79 12.66 2.70
CA ALA A 50 -9.57 12.95 3.44
C ALA A 50 -8.33 12.40 2.74
N ASN A 51 -8.37 11.13 2.32
CA ASN A 51 -7.24 10.47 1.65
C ASN A 51 -6.96 11.08 0.27
N ARG A 52 -8.00 11.44 -0.51
CA ARG A 52 -7.82 12.16 -1.77
C ARG A 52 -7.11 13.49 -1.57
N ARG A 53 -7.42 14.22 -0.48
CA ARG A 53 -6.74 15.48 -0.16
C ARG A 53 -5.26 15.26 0.21
N ILE A 54 -4.95 14.19 0.94
CA ILE A 54 -3.57 13.81 1.24
C ILE A 54 -2.79 13.52 -0.05
N LEU A 55 -3.38 12.75 -0.99
CA LEU A 55 -2.74 12.49 -2.28
C LEU A 55 -2.56 13.75 -3.12
N ALA A 56 -3.52 14.69 -3.07
CA ALA A 56 -3.41 15.96 -3.77
C ALA A 56 -2.26 16.82 -3.22
N ASP A 57 -2.12 16.90 -1.90
CA ASP A 57 -1.04 17.62 -1.23
C ASP A 57 0.33 17.01 -1.55
N ALA A 58 0.39 15.68 -1.65
CA ALA A 58 1.59 14.94 -2.06
C ALA A 58 1.90 15.01 -3.56
N GLY A 59 1.03 15.64 -4.39
CA GLY A 59 1.20 15.68 -5.85
C GLY A 59 0.97 14.34 -6.55
N LEU A 60 0.27 13.40 -5.89
CA LEU A 60 0.00 12.04 -6.38
C LEU A 60 -1.44 11.83 -6.85
N LEU A 61 -2.28 12.87 -6.78
CA LEU A 61 -3.67 12.83 -7.25
C LEU A 61 -3.79 13.35 -8.68
N GLY A 62 -4.24 12.48 -9.58
CA GLY A 62 -4.72 12.77 -10.92
C GLY A 62 -6.23 12.60 -11.06
N ASP A 63 -6.73 12.78 -12.28
CA ASP A 63 -8.16 12.87 -12.59
C ASP A 63 -8.96 11.63 -12.20
N GLU A 64 -8.39 10.44 -12.39
CA GLU A 64 -9.07 9.18 -12.06
C GLU A 64 -9.22 9.02 -10.55
N GLY A 65 -8.19 9.37 -9.78
CA GLY A 65 -8.24 9.35 -8.32
C GLY A 65 -9.17 10.41 -7.73
N ALA A 66 -9.32 11.56 -8.38
CA ALA A 66 -10.26 12.60 -7.97
C ALA A 66 -11.72 12.10 -7.96
N ARG A 67 -12.05 11.13 -8.82
CA ARG A 67 -13.39 10.54 -8.94
C ARG A 67 -13.64 9.34 -8.03
N ALA A 68 -12.62 8.86 -7.31
CA ALA A 68 -12.75 7.71 -6.40
C ALA A 68 -13.76 7.98 -5.28
N ARG A 69 -14.55 6.95 -4.94
CA ARG A 69 -15.53 6.98 -3.85
C ARG A 69 -14.93 6.41 -2.56
N PRO A 70 -15.55 6.65 -1.39
CA PRO A 70 -15.01 6.19 -0.11
C PRO A 70 -14.76 4.67 0.00
N ASN A 71 -15.52 3.86 -0.75
CA ASN A 71 -15.41 2.38 -0.73
C ASN A 71 -14.49 1.84 -1.82
N ASP A 72 -13.87 2.71 -2.61
CA ASP A 72 -12.97 2.30 -3.68
C ASP A 72 -11.53 2.30 -3.16
N LEU A 73 -10.75 1.32 -3.58
CA LEU A 73 -9.31 1.34 -3.38
C LEU A 73 -8.71 2.25 -4.44
N LEU A 74 -8.02 3.29 -3.99
CA LEU A 74 -7.29 4.23 -4.82
C LEU A 74 -5.79 3.92 -4.75
N ILE A 75 -5.21 3.67 -5.92
CA ILE A 75 -3.80 3.41 -6.12
C ILE A 75 -3.21 4.63 -6.83
N ALA A 76 -2.13 5.18 -6.31
CA ALA A 76 -1.38 6.28 -6.89
C ALA A 76 0.08 5.86 -7.09
N LEU A 77 0.60 6.02 -8.30
CA LEU A 77 1.95 5.65 -8.71
C LEU A 77 2.60 6.82 -9.44
N CYS A 78 3.85 7.12 -9.10
CA CYS A 78 4.71 8.00 -9.88
C CYS A 78 5.84 7.14 -10.46
N CYS A 79 5.73 6.76 -11.72
CA CYS A 79 6.72 5.94 -12.42
C CYS A 79 6.61 6.16 -13.94
N PRO A 80 7.62 5.77 -14.73
CA PRO A 80 7.53 5.80 -16.19
C PRO A 80 6.35 4.97 -16.72
N PRO A 81 5.72 5.36 -17.85
CA PRO A 81 4.53 4.68 -18.39
C PRO A 81 4.69 3.18 -18.62
N ASP A 82 5.88 2.73 -19.01
CA ASP A 82 6.20 1.32 -19.26
C ASP A 82 6.42 0.51 -17.96
N ALA A 83 6.61 1.18 -16.81
CA ALA A 83 6.71 0.54 -15.50
C ALA A 83 5.35 0.35 -14.81
N VAL A 84 4.32 1.10 -15.22
CA VAL A 84 2.98 1.10 -14.59
C VAL A 84 2.39 -0.31 -14.53
N SER A 85 2.36 -1.01 -15.66
CA SER A 85 1.78 -2.36 -15.73
C SER A 85 2.50 -3.35 -14.81
N GLY A 86 3.82 -3.24 -14.69
CA GLY A 86 4.62 -4.09 -13.82
C GLY A 86 4.34 -3.81 -12.34
N ALA A 87 4.28 -2.52 -11.97
CA ALA A 87 3.96 -2.11 -10.60
C ALA A 87 2.55 -2.56 -10.17
N LEU A 88 1.55 -2.44 -11.06
CA LEU A 88 0.20 -2.92 -10.77
C LEU A 88 0.13 -4.44 -10.63
N ALA A 89 0.84 -5.20 -11.48
CA ALA A 89 0.90 -6.65 -11.38
C ALA A 89 1.58 -7.12 -10.08
N GLU A 90 2.64 -6.41 -9.65
CA GLU A 90 3.31 -6.72 -8.40
C GLU A 90 2.44 -6.39 -7.18
N MET A 91 1.72 -5.26 -7.22
CA MET A 91 0.71 -4.93 -6.23
C MET A 91 -0.35 -6.02 -6.10
N ASP A 92 -0.89 -6.50 -7.23
CA ASP A 92 -1.86 -7.60 -7.25
C ASP A 92 -1.31 -8.85 -6.57
N ARG A 93 -0.06 -9.21 -6.86
CA ARG A 93 0.61 -10.34 -6.21
C ARG A 93 0.74 -10.17 -4.70
N MET A 94 1.15 -8.99 -4.24
CA MET A 94 1.28 -8.71 -2.80
C MET A 94 -0.06 -8.79 -2.07
N LEU A 95 -1.14 -8.29 -2.69
CA LEU A 95 -2.49 -8.36 -2.15
C LEU A 95 -3.02 -9.80 -2.11
N ASP A 96 -2.79 -10.59 -3.17
CA ASP A 96 -3.21 -11.99 -3.27
C ASP A 96 -2.46 -12.90 -2.27
N GLN A 97 -1.18 -12.62 -2.03
CA GLN A 97 -0.36 -13.33 -1.03
C GLN A 97 -0.73 -13.00 0.41
N GLY A 98 -1.73 -12.14 0.64
CA GLY A 98 -2.21 -11.85 1.99
C GLY A 98 -1.16 -11.15 2.86
N TRP A 99 -0.37 -10.22 2.29
CA TRP A 99 0.60 -9.39 3.04
C TRP A 99 0.02 -8.54 4.19
N GLY A 100 -1.25 -8.73 4.55
CA GLY A 100 -1.83 -8.39 5.84
C GLY A 100 -1.42 -9.31 7.01
N ALA A 101 -0.82 -10.49 6.77
CA ALA A 101 -0.63 -11.50 7.84
C ALA A 101 0.78 -11.58 8.47
N GLU A 102 1.88 -11.18 7.82
CA GLU A 102 3.21 -11.28 8.44
C GLU A 102 4.16 -10.19 7.94
N ALA A 103 4.76 -9.43 8.86
CA ALA A 103 5.87 -8.53 8.54
C ALA A 103 7.13 -9.38 8.28
N PRO A 104 8.07 -8.97 7.42
CA PRO A 104 9.38 -9.59 7.36
C PRO A 104 10.13 -9.25 8.66
N GLU A 105 9.96 -10.09 9.67
CA GLU A 105 10.79 -10.09 10.86
C GLU A 105 12.17 -10.62 10.48
N THR A 106 13.12 -9.72 10.22
CA THR A 106 14.54 -10.04 10.32
C THR A 106 14.84 -10.34 11.79
N ARG A 107 14.67 -11.61 12.19
CA ARG A 107 15.03 -12.16 13.52
C ARG A 107 16.55 -12.10 13.77
N PRO A 108 16.99 -12.07 15.03
CA PRO A 108 17.33 -13.35 15.65
C PRO A 108 16.90 -13.51 17.12
N SER A 109 16.53 -14.76 17.43
CA SER A 109 16.59 -15.46 18.72
C SER A 109 15.68 -15.06 19.88
N GLY A 110 14.93 -16.08 20.32
CA GLY A 110 14.63 -16.32 21.73
C GLY A 110 13.15 -16.37 22.05
N THR A 111 12.62 -17.60 22.17
CA THR A 111 11.57 -18.00 23.14
C THR A 111 10.23 -17.27 22.96
N GLU A 112 9.06 -17.85 22.74
CA GLU A 112 8.42 -19.09 23.14
C GLU A 112 7.01 -19.00 22.50
N SER A 113 6.51 -20.07 21.88
CA SER A 113 5.10 -20.14 21.51
C SER A 113 4.26 -20.22 22.80
N PRO A 114 3.25 -19.36 23.03
CA PRO A 114 2.36 -19.58 24.16
C PRO A 114 1.51 -20.82 23.86
N ARG A 115 1.90 -21.97 24.43
CA ARG A 115 1.00 -23.11 24.55
C ARG A 115 -0.16 -22.65 25.41
N SER A 116 -1.37 -22.79 24.87
CA SER A 116 -2.62 -22.60 25.60
C SER A 116 -2.55 -23.29 26.96
N LEU A 117 -2.69 -22.49 28.01
CA LEU A 117 -2.94 -22.92 29.38
C LEU A 117 -4.21 -23.78 29.41
N ALA A 118 -4.04 -25.09 29.50
CA ALA A 118 -5.11 -26.01 29.88
C ALA A 118 -4.51 -27.26 30.52
N THR A 119 -4.28 -27.20 31.83
CA THR A 119 -4.67 -28.22 32.80
C THR A 119 -4.20 -27.80 34.19
N VAL A 120 -5.12 -27.32 35.02
CA VAL A 120 -5.04 -27.51 36.47
C VAL A 120 -6.31 -28.26 36.89
N PRO A 121 -6.22 -29.55 37.24
CA PRO A 121 -7.26 -30.16 38.07
C PRO A 121 -6.89 -29.89 39.53
N ASP A 122 -7.75 -29.12 40.22
CA ASP A 122 -7.80 -29.05 41.68
C ASP A 122 -9.11 -29.71 42.11
N GLY A 123 -9.01 -30.83 42.84
CA GLY A 123 -10.12 -31.66 43.29
C GLY A 123 -9.76 -33.13 43.40
#